data_AF-A0ABD3BU88-F1
#
_entry.id   AF-A0ABD3BU88-F1
#
_cell.length_a   1.000
_cell.length_b   1.000
_cell.length_c   1.000
_cell.angle_alpha   90.00
_cell.angle_beta   90.00
_cell.angle_gamma   90.00
#
_symmetry.space_group_name_H-M   'P 1'
#
loop_
_entity.id
_entity.type
_entity.pdbx_description
1 polymer ?
#
loop_
_entity_poly.entity_id
_entity_poly.type
_entity_poly.pdbx_seq_one_letter_code
_entity_poly.pdbx_strand_id
1 'polypeptide(L)' 'MLGAVPSRYGWIGGEIGFGVYFSMDRGNAFVPAMEMTKWFDTNYHYIVSELVLDVEFSYASHRAVQEYKESKAVSLTRI' A
#
# COMPACT_ATOMS: atom_id res chain seq x y z
N MET A 1 -2.25 1.22 -5.64
CA MET A 1 -1.79 0.42 -6.78
C MET A 1 -2.74 -0.75 -7.05
N LEU A 2 -2.77 -1.80 -6.22
CA LEU A 2 -3.48 -3.05 -6.55
C LEU A 2 -4.77 -3.33 -5.77
N GLY A 3 -5.08 -2.56 -4.72
CA GLY A 3 -6.33 -2.78 -3.97
C GLY A 3 -6.36 -4.09 -3.17
N ALA A 4 -5.22 -4.76 -2.96
CA ALA A 4 -5.16 -6.00 -2.17
C ALA A 4 -5.17 -5.70 -0.66
N VAL A 5 -6.28 -5.17 -0.14
CA VAL A 5 -6.47 -4.84 1.27
C VAL A 5 -7.22 -5.98 1.97
N PRO A 6 -6.70 -6.57 3.05
CA PRO A 6 -7.42 -7.58 3.81
C PRO A 6 -8.77 -7.07 4.33
N SER A 7 -9.81 -7.89 4.23
CA SER A 7 -11.20 -7.55 4.57
C SER A 7 -11.37 -6.99 5.99
N ARG A 8 -10.52 -7.42 6.93
CA ARG A 8 -10.51 -6.93 8.33
C ARG A 8 -10.25 -5.42 8.46
N TYR A 9 -9.68 -4.76 7.46
CA TYR A 9 -9.48 -3.30 7.47
C TYR A 9 -10.70 -2.52 6.96
N GLY A 10 -11.79 -3.20 6.55
CA GLY A 10 -13.07 -2.57 6.22
C GLY A 10 -13.03 -1.67 4.99
N TRP A 11 -12.07 -1.85 4.09
CA TRP A 11 -11.97 -1.08 2.86
C TRP A 11 -12.96 -1.60 1.82
N ILE A 12 -13.79 -0.70 1.29
CA ILE A 12 -14.92 -1.02 0.39
C ILE A 12 -14.65 -0.65 -1.08
N GLY A 13 -13.38 -0.45 -1.46
CA GLY A 13 -12.98 0.00 -2.79
C GLY A 13 -12.69 1.50 -2.89
N GLY A 14 -12.23 1.94 -4.07
CA GLY A 14 -11.88 3.33 -4.37
C GLY A 14 -10.38 3.66 -4.14
N GLU A 15 -10.06 4.94 -3.93
CA GLU A 15 -8.69 5.35 -3.64
C GLU A 15 -8.32 5.02 -2.19
N ILE A 16 -7.22 4.30 -1.98
CA ILE A 16 -6.69 4.00 -0.65
C ILE A 16 -6.06 5.27 -0.08
N GLY A 17 -6.70 5.81 0.96
CA GLY A 17 -6.16 6.91 1.76
C GLY A 17 -5.19 6.46 2.86
N PHE A 18 -4.58 7.43 3.54
CA PHE A 18 -3.61 7.17 4.61
C PHE A 18 -4.15 6.36 5.79
N GLY A 19 -5.45 6.45 6.10
CA GLY A 19 -6.06 5.70 7.20
C GLY A 19 -5.95 4.19 7.01
N VAL A 20 -6.38 3.68 5.86
CA VAL A 20 -6.28 2.25 5.51
C VAL A 20 -4.81 1.84 5.33
N TYR A 21 -4.02 2.69 4.68
CA TYR A 21 -2.58 2.44 4.48
C TYR A 21 -1.83 2.24 5.81
N PHE A 22 -1.96 3.16 6.76
CA PHE A 22 -1.32 3.02 8.07
C PHE A 22 -1.95 1.94 8.94
N SER A 23 -3.24 1.67 8.77
CA SER A 23 -3.87 0.56 9.49
C SER A 23 -3.28 -0.79 9.06
N MET A 24 -2.91 -0.97 7.80
CA MET A 24 -2.20 -2.17 7.34
C MET A 24 -0.79 -2.26 7.93
N ASP A 25 -0.06 -1.15 7.95
CA ASP A 25 1.34 -1.10 8.38
C ASP A 25 1.54 -1.31 9.89
N ARG A 26 0.68 -0.70 10.73
CA ARG A 26 0.86 -0.69 12.19
C ARG A 26 -0.39 -1.04 12.99
N GLY A 27 -1.45 -1.47 12.33
CA GLY A 27 -2.73 -1.75 12.98
C GLY A 27 -3.43 -0.50 13.48
N ASN A 28 -4.51 -0.73 14.23
CA ASN A 28 -5.26 0.29 14.95
C ASN A 28 -5.80 -0.30 16.27
N ALA A 29 -6.67 0.43 16.97
CA ALA A 29 -7.22 0.00 18.26
C ALA A 29 -8.01 -1.33 18.21
N PHE A 30 -8.48 -1.75 17.03
CA PHE A 30 -9.38 -2.90 16.85
C PHE A 30 -8.78 -3.99 15.95
N VAL A 31 -7.84 -3.66 15.06
CA VAL A 31 -7.32 -4.58 14.04
C VAL A 31 -5.79 -4.61 14.09
N PRO A 32 -5.16 -5.80 14.13
CA PRO A 32 -3.70 -5.90 14.13
C PRO A 32 -3.09 -5.42 12.80
N ALA A 33 -1.80 -5.11 12.83
CA ALA A 33 -0.99 -4.87 11.64
C ALA A 33 -0.85 -6.13 10.77
N MET A 34 -0.47 -5.95 9.52
CA MET A 34 -0.01 -7.03 8.65
C MET A 34 1.38 -7.52 9.09
N GLU A 35 1.74 -8.75 8.69
CA GLU A 35 3.05 -9.32 9.02
C GLU A 35 4.18 -8.54 8.34
N MET A 36 5.29 -8.39 9.06
CA MET A 36 6.53 -7.82 8.56
C MET A 36 7.60 -8.90 8.52
N THR A 37 8.26 -9.04 7.37
CA THR A 37 9.38 -9.98 7.23
C THR A 37 10.61 -9.29 6.65
N LYS A 38 11.76 -9.93 6.82
CA LYS A 38 13.05 -9.40 6.36
C LYS A 38 13.07 -9.34 4.83
N TRP A 39 13.55 -8.24 4.27
CA TRP A 39 13.79 -8.09 2.85
C TRP A 39 15.11 -8.76 2.48
N PHE A 40 15.01 -10.00 1.99
CA PHE A 40 16.16 -10.83 1.62
C PHE A 40 17.22 -10.88 2.74
N ASP A 41 18.48 -10.64 2.40
CA ASP A 41 19.61 -10.61 3.32
C ASP A 41 19.85 -9.22 3.95
N THR A 42 19.13 -8.19 3.50
CA THR A 42 19.26 -6.81 4.00
C THR A 42 18.63 -6.63 5.38
N ASN A 43 19.05 -5.62 6.14
CA ASN A 43 18.42 -5.29 7.44
C ASN A 43 17.05 -4.59 7.31
N TYR A 44 16.51 -4.48 6.09
CA TYR A 44 15.21 -3.88 5.85
C TYR A 44 14.07 -4.89 6.09
N HIS A 45 12.88 -4.42 6.45
CA HIS A 45 11.69 -5.23 6.64
C HIS A 45 10.56 -4.67 5.78
N TYR A 46 9.76 -5.54 5.19
CA TYR A 46 8.61 -5.16 4.38
C TYR A 46 7.33 -5.84 4.89
N ILE A 47 6.19 -5.25 4.56
CA ILE A 47 4.87 -5.81 4.86
C ILE A 47 4.55 -6.91 3.86
N VAL A 48 4.31 -8.13 4.34
CA VAL A 48 3.94 -9.27 3.49
C VAL A 48 2.51 -9.11 3.02
N SER A 49 2.28 -9.27 1.71
CA SER A 49 0.94 -9.23 1.13
C SER A 49 0.18 -10.51 1.46
N GLU A 50 -1.03 -10.36 2.02
CA GLU A 50 -1.94 -11.47 2.28
C GLU A 50 -2.84 -11.67 1.06
N LEU A 51 -2.46 -12.60 0.19
CA LEU A 51 -3.22 -12.94 -1.00
C LEU A 51 -4.11 -14.15 -0.72
N VAL A 52 -5.42 -13.92 -0.80
CA VAL A 52 -6.47 -14.93 -0.63
C VAL A 52 -7.27 -15.06 -1.93
N LEU A 53 -7.97 -16.18 -2.10
CA LEU A 53 -8.73 -16.48 -3.33
C LEU A 53 -9.81 -15.43 -3.66
N ASP A 54 -10.33 -14.74 -2.64
CA ASP A 54 -11.39 -13.74 -2.69
C ASP A 54 -10.87 -12.30 -2.74
N VAL A 55 -9.57 -12.08 -2.89
CA VAL A 55 -9.03 -10.73 -3.09
C VAL A 55 -9.45 -10.19 -4.46
N GLU A 56 -10.17 -9.07 -4.46
CA GLU A 56 -10.51 -8.33 -5.67
C GLU A 56 -9.47 -7.24 -5.94
N PHE A 57 -8.67 -7.44 -6.99
CA PHE A 57 -7.69 -6.44 -7.42
C PHE A 57 -8.38 -5.26 -8.11
N SER A 58 -7.95 -4.04 -7.79
CA SER A 58 -8.41 -2.82 -8.44
C SER A 58 -7.34 -1.75 -8.42
N TYR A 59 -7.41 -0.80 -9.38
CA TYR A 59 -6.47 0.31 -9.41
C TYR A 59 -6.80 1.34 -8.33
N ALA A 60 -6.30 1.05 -7.12
CA ALA A 60 -6.74 1.70 -5.89
C ALA A 60 -5.73 2.70 -5.30
N SER A 61 -4.62 2.98 -5.97
CA SER A 61 -3.82 4.17 -5.61
C SER A 61 -3.01 4.68 -6.79
N HIS A 62 -3.08 5.99 -6.99
CA HIS A 62 -2.47 6.73 -8.09
C HIS A 62 -1.08 7.30 -7.76
N ARG A 63 -0.54 6.94 -6.58
CA ARG A 63 0.69 7.51 -6.01
C ARG A 63 1.85 7.59 -7.01
N ALA A 64 2.15 6.49 -7.72
CA ALA A 64 3.24 6.48 -8.69
C ALA A 64 3.06 7.51 -9.83
N VAL A 65 1.83 7.66 -10.35
CA VAL A 65 1.54 8.63 -11.42
C VAL A 65 1.55 10.05 -10.88
N GLN A 66 1.10 10.26 -9.64
CA GLN A 66 1.15 11.55 -8.96
C GLN A 66 2.60 11.98 -8.74
N GLU A 67 3.44 11.13 -8.15
CA GLU A 67 4.86 11.41 -7.92
C GLU A 67 5.62 11.69 -9.23
N TYR A 68 5.29 10.98 -10.31
CA TYR A 68 5.85 11.28 -11.64
C TYR A 68 5.43 12.67 -12.14
N LYS A 69 4.14 13.01 -12.05
CA LYS A 69 3.62 14.32 -12.48
C LYS A 69 4.23 15.45 -11.65
N GLU A 70 4.37 15.25 -10.34
CA GLU A 70 5.05 16.19 -9.43
C GLU A 70 6.50 16.41 -9.86
N SER A 71 7.27 15.33 -10.07
CA SER A 71 8.65 15.41 -10.53
C SER A 71 8.79 16.10 -11.89
N LYS A 72 7.85 15.85 -12.81
CA LYS A 72 7.81 16.50 -14.12
C LYS A 72 7.52 17.99 -14.00
N ALA A 73 6.64 18.41 -13.08
CA ALA A 73 6.33 19.82 -12.85
C ALA A 73 7.54 20.62 -12.35
N VAL A 74 8.43 19.98 -11.58
CA VAL A 74 9.69 20.57 -11.11
C VAL A 74 10.90 20.28 -12.03
N SER A 75 10.66 19.77 -13.24
CA SER A 75 11.69 19.49 -14.26
C SER A 75 12.79 18.49 -13.86
N LEU A 76 12.55 17.62 -12.87
CA LEU A 76 13.50 16.61 -12.40
C LEU A 76 13.48 15.30 -13.22
N THR A 77 12.88 15.32 -14.41
CA THR A 77 12.74 14.15 -15.29
C THR A 77 13.68 14.16 -16.50
N ARG A 78 14.64 15.07 -16.56
CA ARG A 78 15.67 15.12 -17.63
C ARG A 78 16.97 14.52 -17.09
N ILE A 79 17.47 13.47 -17.75
CA ILE A 79 18.81 12.89 -17.55
C ILE A 79 19.71 13.45 -18.64
#